data_AF-A0A520LRI7-F1
#
_entry.id   AF-A0A520LRI7-F1
#
_cell.length_a   1.000
_cell.length_b   1.000
_cell.length_c   1.000
_cell.angle_alpha   90.00
_cell.angle_beta   90.00
_cell.angle_gamma   90.00
#
_symmetry.space_group_name_H-M   'P 1'
#
loop_
_entity.id
_entity.type
_entity.pdbx_description
1 polymer ?
#
loop_
_entity_poly.entity_id
_entity_poly.type
_entity_poly.pdbx_seq_one_letter_code
_entity_poly.pdbx_strand_id
1 'polypeptide(L)'
;MFKKATTSLNKTLLTGLIALFSSNMFAAWDDLNMTEGVTAISKEVFDLHMLIFWICVVIGLVVFGIMFYSMFAFTKKKNPNPATFHENTKVELAWTVVPFLILVFMAIPASNTLTKIYDDTEGDINIQVVGYQWKWQYKYLEDDIDFFSNLTTDWDEI
;
A
#
# COMPACT_ATOMS: atom_id res chain seq x y z
N MET A 1 20.07 6.19 -41.60
CA MET A 1 19.84 4.92 -40.87
C MET A 1 19.43 5.13 -39.40
N PHE A 2 20.00 6.10 -38.67
CA PHE A 2 19.73 6.33 -37.23
C PHE A 2 18.32 6.84 -36.84
N LYS A 3 17.60 7.57 -37.70
CA LYS A 3 16.23 8.05 -37.41
C LYS A 3 15.18 6.93 -37.32
N LYS A 4 15.37 5.82 -38.05
CA LYS A 4 14.38 4.73 -38.11
C LYS A 4 14.38 3.88 -36.82
N ALA A 5 15.54 3.74 -36.20
CA ALA A 5 15.71 2.99 -34.95
C ALA A 5 15.07 3.71 -33.75
N THR A 6 15.24 5.04 -33.63
CA THR A 6 14.59 5.84 -32.58
C THR A 6 13.07 5.89 -32.71
N THR A 7 12.54 5.96 -33.94
CA THR A 7 11.09 5.88 -34.17
C THR A 7 10.53 4.48 -33.86
N SER A 8 11.27 3.40 -34.16
CA SER A 8 10.82 2.05 -33.80
C SER A 8 10.87 1.81 -32.28
N LEU A 9 11.90 2.32 -31.59
CA LEU A 9 12.04 2.18 -30.15
C LEU A 9 10.90 2.88 -29.40
N ASN A 10 10.51 4.09 -29.82
CA ASN A 10 9.36 4.80 -29.24
C ASN A 10 8.04 4.06 -29.48
N LYS A 11 7.87 3.42 -30.64
CA LYS A 11 6.66 2.63 -30.94
C LYS A 11 6.60 1.36 -30.09
N THR A 12 7.71 0.64 -29.92
CA THR A 12 7.78 -0.57 -29.09
C THR A 12 7.58 -0.25 -27.60
N LEU A 13 8.14 0.86 -27.11
CA LEU A 13 7.92 1.33 -25.74
C LEU A 13 6.46 1.71 -25.51
N LEU A 14 5.83 2.38 -26.48
CA LEU A 14 4.42 2.78 -26.42
C LEU A 14 3.47 1.57 -26.46
N THR A 15 3.72 0.57 -27.31
CA THR A 15 2.95 -0.68 -27.31
C THR A 15 3.16 -1.51 -26.04
N GLY A 16 4.37 -1.50 -25.47
CA GLY A 16 4.63 -2.12 -24.17
C GLY A 16 3.89 -1.43 -23.03
N LEU A 17 3.80 -0.09 -23.06
CA LEU A 17 3.02 0.68 -22.09
C LEU A 17 1.52 0.38 -22.18
N ILE A 18 0.97 0.24 -23.40
CA ILE A 18 -0.44 -0.08 -23.61
C ILE A 18 -0.77 -1.51 -23.17
N ALA A 19 0.17 -2.46 -23.30
CA ALA A 19 0.00 -3.82 -22.80
C ALA A 19 -0.11 -3.89 -21.26
N LEU A 20 0.51 -2.95 -20.53
CA LEU A 20 0.40 -2.80 -19.08
C LEU A 20 -0.96 -2.26 -18.61
N PHE A 21 -1.81 -1.77 -19.52
CA PHE A 21 -3.17 -1.31 -19.23
C PHE A 21 -4.25 -2.29 -19.74
N SER A 22 -3.91 -3.57 -19.92
CA SER A 22 -4.89 -4.57 -20.34
C SER A 22 -5.91 -4.86 -19.22
N SER A 23 -7.16 -5.16 -19.61
CA SER A 23 -8.29 -5.37 -18.71
C SER A 23 -8.08 -6.50 -17.68
N ASN A 24 -7.25 -7.50 -18.01
CA ASN A 24 -6.95 -8.60 -17.09
C ASN A 24 -6.20 -8.15 -15.82
N MET A 25 -5.45 -7.04 -15.89
CA MET A 25 -4.75 -6.50 -14.71
C MET A 25 -5.70 -5.84 -13.70
N PHE A 26 -6.89 -5.39 -14.12
CA PHE A 26 -7.90 -4.83 -13.23
C PHE A 26 -8.72 -5.93 -12.53
N ALA A 27 -8.97 -7.07 -13.18
CA ALA A 27 -9.76 -8.16 -12.60
C ALA A 27 -9.05 -8.90 -11.45
N ALA A 28 -7.71 -8.96 -11.48
CA ALA A 28 -6.91 -9.56 -10.41
C ALA A 28 -6.64 -8.61 -9.23
N TRP A 29 -7.14 -7.37 -9.27
CA TRP A 29 -6.90 -6.40 -8.21
C TRP A 29 -7.52 -6.85 -6.88
N ASP A 30 -8.71 -7.44 -6.94
CA ASP A 30 -9.41 -7.92 -5.74
C ASP A 30 -8.76 -9.17 -5.13
N ASP A 31 -8.06 -9.98 -5.94
CA ASP A 31 -7.32 -11.17 -5.48
C ASP A 31 -5.96 -10.83 -4.85
N LEU A 32 -5.34 -9.72 -5.29
CA LEU A 32 -4.01 -9.29 -4.84
C LEU A 32 -4.05 -8.29 -3.69
N ASN A 33 -5.19 -7.63 -3.49
CA ASN A 33 -5.38 -6.64 -2.44
C ASN A 33 -5.89 -7.29 -1.14
N MET A 34 -5.89 -6.52 -0.06
CA MET A 34 -6.56 -6.92 1.18
C MET A 34 -8.08 -7.02 0.96
N THR A 35 -8.72 -7.98 1.62
CA THR A 35 -10.18 -8.13 1.60
C THR A 35 -10.87 -6.89 2.17
N GLU A 36 -11.92 -6.40 1.50
CA GLU A 36 -12.76 -5.34 2.04
C GLU A 36 -13.53 -5.87 3.26
N GLY A 37 -13.44 -5.14 4.38
CA GLY A 37 -14.12 -5.53 5.60
C GLY A 37 -15.63 -5.28 5.57
N VAL A 38 -16.35 -6.09 6.33
CA VAL A 38 -17.82 -6.01 6.43
C VAL A 38 -18.31 -4.98 7.45
N THR A 39 -17.43 -4.48 8.33
CA THR A 39 -17.76 -3.47 9.35
C THR A 39 -17.41 -2.05 8.88
N ALA A 40 -18.10 -1.05 9.42
CA ALA A 40 -17.83 0.37 9.10
C ALA A 40 -16.36 0.75 9.38
N ILE A 41 -15.84 0.34 10.55
CA ILE A 41 -14.44 0.56 10.93
C ILE A 41 -13.48 -0.11 9.96
N SER A 42 -13.76 -1.34 9.55
CA SER A 42 -12.86 -2.05 8.64
C SER A 42 -12.83 -1.43 7.24
N LYS A 43 -13.92 -0.81 6.79
CA LYS A 43 -13.95 -0.01 5.55
C LYS A 43 -13.09 1.24 5.68
N GLU A 44 -13.17 1.95 6.79
CA GLU A 44 -12.31 3.11 7.04
C GLU A 44 -10.82 2.74 7.06
N VAL A 45 -10.48 1.58 7.64
CA VAL A 45 -9.10 1.06 7.61
C VAL A 45 -8.66 0.70 6.19
N PHE A 46 -9.54 0.08 5.41
CA PHE A 46 -9.26 -0.24 4.00
C PHE A 46 -9.02 1.03 3.17
N ASP A 47 -9.87 2.05 3.32
CA ASP A 47 -9.72 3.34 2.63
C ASP A 47 -8.43 4.05 3.01
N LEU A 48 -8.09 4.05 4.31
CA LEU A 48 -6.83 4.61 4.81
C LEU A 48 -5.63 3.88 4.20
N HIS A 49 -5.68 2.55 4.15
CA HIS A 49 -4.64 1.72 3.55
C HIS A 49 -4.47 2.05 2.05
N MET A 50 -5.58 2.10 1.30
CA MET A 50 -5.56 2.45 -0.12
C MET A 50 -5.03 3.87 -0.37
N LEU A 51 -5.39 4.84 0.47
CA LEU A 51 -4.86 6.20 0.39
C LEU A 51 -3.33 6.22 0.54
N ILE A 52 -2.79 5.57 1.57
CA ILE A 52 -1.34 5.53 1.83
C ILE A 52 -0.63 4.77 0.70
N PHE A 53 -1.22 3.66 0.24
CA PHE A 53 -0.68 2.89 -0.87
C PHE A 53 -0.53 3.74 -2.14
N TRP A 54 -1.55 4.51 -2.51
CA TRP A 54 -1.47 5.39 -3.68
C TRP A 54 -0.44 6.50 -3.52
N ILE A 55 -0.27 7.06 -2.31
CA ILE A 55 0.82 8.00 -2.02
C ILE A 55 2.19 7.35 -2.28
N CYS A 56 2.39 6.12 -1.80
CA CYS A 56 3.61 5.36 -2.06
C CYS A 56 3.85 5.10 -3.56
N VAL A 57 2.81 4.75 -4.32
CA VAL A 57 2.90 4.57 -5.77
C VAL A 57 3.33 5.87 -6.47
N VAL A 58 2.73 7.01 -6.11
CA VAL A 58 3.08 8.31 -6.69
C VAL A 58 4.52 8.69 -6.38
N ILE A 59 4.96 8.53 -5.13
CA ILE A 59 6.36 8.78 -4.74
C ILE A 59 7.30 7.85 -5.50
N GLY A 60 6.94 6.56 -5.60
CA GLY A 60 7.69 5.58 -6.38
C GLY A 60 7.86 6.00 -7.84
N LEU A 61 6.78 6.40 -8.50
CA LEU A 61 6.82 6.90 -9.88
C LEU A 61 7.73 8.13 -10.03
N VAL A 62 7.71 9.07 -9.08
CA VAL A 62 8.61 10.23 -9.08
C VAL A 62 10.07 9.79 -8.96
N VAL A 63 10.39 8.92 -8.00
CA VAL A 63 11.75 8.42 -7.78
C VAL A 63 12.26 7.64 -8.99
N PHE A 64 11.48 6.68 -9.50
CA PHE A 64 11.82 5.92 -10.69
C PHE A 64 11.92 6.82 -11.93
N GLY A 65 11.05 7.82 -12.07
CA GLY A 65 11.10 8.80 -13.15
C GLY A 65 12.40 9.61 -13.16
N ILE A 66 12.80 10.14 -12.00
CA ILE A 66 14.08 10.88 -11.84
C ILE A 66 15.26 9.94 -12.11
N MET A 67 15.20 8.70 -11.63
CA MET A 67 16.25 7.70 -11.86
C MET A 67 16.40 7.36 -13.34
N PHE A 68 15.31 7.02 -14.04
CA PHE A 68 15.34 6.71 -15.47
C PHE A 68 15.79 7.91 -16.31
N TYR A 69 15.34 9.11 -15.96
CA TYR A 69 15.82 10.35 -16.56
C TYR A 69 17.33 10.50 -16.37
N SER A 70 17.82 10.30 -15.16
CA SER A 70 19.24 10.42 -14.83
C SER A 70 20.09 9.43 -15.64
N MET A 71 19.67 8.17 -15.72
CA MET A 71 20.34 7.13 -16.51
C MET A 71 20.40 7.48 -18.01
N PHE A 72 19.34 8.07 -18.56
CA PHE A 72 19.27 8.45 -19.96
C PHE A 72 20.03 9.76 -20.29
N ALA A 73 20.03 10.73 -19.38
CA ALA A 73 20.60 12.05 -19.58
C ALA A 73 22.11 12.08 -19.27
N PHE A 74 22.56 11.41 -18.20
CA PHE A 74 23.94 11.46 -17.70
C PHE A 74 24.81 10.27 -18.14
N THR A 75 24.57 9.73 -19.34
CA THR A 75 25.43 8.69 -19.91
C THR A 75 26.75 9.30 -20.42
N LYS A 76 27.88 8.59 -20.29
CA LYS A 76 29.22 9.00 -20.81
C LYS A 76 29.23 9.51 -22.26
N LYS A 77 28.35 8.97 -23.11
CA LYS A 77 28.20 9.38 -24.51
C LYS A 77 27.58 10.77 -24.67
N LYS A 78 26.67 11.17 -23.76
CA LYS A 78 25.94 12.45 -23.82
C LYS A 78 26.51 13.50 -22.88
N ASN A 79 27.05 13.09 -21.74
CA ASN A 79 27.69 13.97 -20.78
C ASN A 79 29.11 13.45 -20.44
N PRO A 80 30.13 13.81 -21.24
CA PRO A 80 31.48 13.29 -21.09
C PRO A 80 32.24 13.87 -19.87
N ASN A 81 31.87 15.08 -19.43
CA ASN A 81 32.49 15.77 -18.31
C ASN A 81 31.51 15.81 -17.13
N PRO A 82 31.70 15.00 -16.08
CA PRO A 82 30.82 15.00 -14.91
C PRO A 82 30.92 16.33 -14.15
N ALA A 83 29.82 16.75 -13.56
CA ALA A 83 29.81 17.91 -12.67
C ALA A 83 30.50 17.59 -11.34
N THR A 84 31.09 18.61 -10.70
CA THR A 84 31.91 18.49 -9.48
C THR A 84 31.26 19.12 -8.24
N PHE A 85 29.95 19.40 -8.26
CA PHE A 85 29.25 19.92 -7.09
C PHE A 85 28.97 18.78 -6.10
N HIS A 86 29.10 19.07 -4.81
CA HIS A 86 28.94 18.07 -3.74
C HIS A 86 27.72 18.32 -2.84
N GLU A 87 27.28 19.57 -2.74
CA GLU A 87 26.21 19.98 -1.83
C GLU A 87 25.30 21.00 -2.49
N ASN A 88 24.03 20.95 -2.10
CA ASN A 88 23.07 21.98 -2.46
C ASN A 88 22.06 22.10 -1.32
N THR A 89 22.35 22.99 -0.37
CA THR A 89 21.55 23.20 0.84
C THR A 89 20.07 23.46 0.54
N LYS A 90 19.76 24.12 -0.59
CA LYS A 90 18.36 24.38 -0.99
C LYS A 90 17.62 23.10 -1.39
N VAL A 91 18.29 22.21 -2.12
CA VAL A 91 17.73 20.92 -2.54
C VAL A 91 17.65 19.96 -1.37
N GLU A 92 18.66 19.97 -0.50
CA GLU A 92 18.67 19.21 0.76
C GLU A 92 17.52 19.59 1.69
N LEU A 93 17.26 20.89 1.83
CA LEU A 93 16.12 21.38 2.59
C LEU A 93 14.79 20.97 1.93
N ALA A 94 14.69 21.04 0.60
CA ALA A 94 13.47 20.68 -0.11
C ALA A 94 13.13 19.18 0.07
N TRP A 95 14.11 18.27 -0.10
CA TRP A 95 13.86 16.85 0.04
C TRP A 95 13.67 16.38 1.48
N THR A 96 13.97 17.19 2.49
CA THR A 96 13.73 16.85 3.90
C THR A 96 12.37 17.37 4.36
N VAL A 97 12.02 18.61 3.99
CA VAL A 97 10.74 19.24 4.35
C VAL A 97 9.58 18.58 3.63
N VAL A 98 9.71 18.22 2.35
CA VAL A 98 8.60 17.63 1.59
C VAL A 98 8.14 16.29 2.19
N PRO A 99 9.01 15.28 2.44
CA PRO A 99 8.59 14.04 3.10
C PRO A 99 8.03 14.27 4.50
N PHE A 100 8.61 15.21 5.25
CA PHE A 100 8.11 15.56 6.58
C PHE A 100 6.65 16.04 6.52
N LEU A 101 6.33 16.97 5.62
CA LEU A 101 4.97 17.48 5.45
C LEU A 101 4.00 16.38 5.02
N ILE A 102 4.41 15.49 4.10
CA ILE A 102 3.59 14.35 3.67
C ILE A 102 3.19 13.47 4.86
N LEU A 103 4.13 13.16 5.76
CA LEU A 103 3.84 12.39 6.98
C LEU A 103 2.86 13.10 7.92
N VAL A 104 3.02 14.41 8.12
CA VAL A 104 2.12 15.21 8.97
C VAL A 104 0.68 15.18 8.44
N PHE A 105 0.50 15.31 7.12
CA PHE A 105 -0.83 15.25 6.52
C PHE A 105 -1.47 13.86 6.63
N MET A 106 -0.68 12.78 6.55
CA MET A 106 -1.19 11.42 6.71
C MET A 106 -1.52 11.07 8.17
N ALA A 107 -0.91 11.74 9.14
CA ALA A 107 -1.17 11.48 10.56
C ALA A 107 -2.62 11.80 10.97
N ILE A 108 -3.22 12.85 10.39
CA ILE A 108 -4.59 13.29 10.74
C ILE A 108 -5.64 12.20 10.49
N PRO A 109 -5.81 11.67 9.26
CA PRO A 109 -6.79 10.62 9.01
C PRO A 109 -6.47 9.34 9.80
N ALA A 110 -5.18 8.98 9.92
CA ALA A 110 -4.76 7.80 10.67
C ALA A 110 -5.14 7.89 12.15
N SER A 111 -4.95 9.05 12.79
CA SER A 111 -5.35 9.26 14.19
C SER A 111 -6.87 9.17 14.37
N ASN A 112 -7.65 9.74 13.46
CA ASN A 112 -9.11 9.67 13.53
C ASN A 112 -9.63 8.23 13.42
N THR A 113 -9.11 7.44 12.47
CA THR A 113 -9.48 6.02 12.35
C THR A 113 -9.05 5.24 13.61
N LEU A 114 -7.87 5.53 14.15
CA LEU A 114 -7.37 4.87 15.36
C LEU A 114 -8.27 5.13 16.58
N THR A 115 -8.74 6.37 16.77
CA THR A 115 -9.66 6.69 17.87
C THR A 115 -10.95 5.88 17.76
N LYS A 116 -11.49 5.69 16.55
CA LYS A 116 -12.71 4.89 16.35
C LYS A 116 -12.49 3.39 16.57
N ILE A 117 -11.29 2.87 16.32
CA ILE A 117 -10.95 1.46 16.60
C ILE A 117 -10.95 1.19 18.11
N TYR A 118 -10.54 2.17 18.91
CA TYR A 118 -10.47 2.06 20.37
C TYR A 118 -11.74 2.51 21.09
N ASP A 119 -12.82 2.80 20.35
CA ASP A 119 -14.12 3.08 20.95
C ASP A 119 -14.69 1.79 21.55
N ASP A 120 -14.78 1.75 22.89
CA ASP A 120 -15.26 0.62 23.69
C ASP A 120 -16.71 0.79 24.16
N THR A 121 -17.47 1.70 23.52
CA THR A 121 -18.90 1.87 23.78
C THR A 121 -19.62 0.50 23.74
N GLU A 122 -20.42 0.21 24.78
CA GLU A 122 -21.16 -1.04 24.89
C GLU A 122 -22.01 -1.27 23.63
N GLY A 123 -21.81 -2.43 23.01
CA GLY A 123 -22.60 -2.87 21.86
C GLY A 123 -23.90 -3.56 22.28
N ASP A 124 -24.80 -3.74 21.33
CA ASP A 124 -26.09 -4.42 21.56
C ASP A 124 -25.94 -5.90 21.99
N ILE A 125 -24.77 -6.52 21.74
CA ILE A 125 -24.47 -7.91 22.08
C ILE A 125 -23.10 -7.98 22.73
N ASN A 126 -23.07 -8.54 23.95
CA ASN A 126 -21.84 -8.70 24.73
C ASN A 126 -21.36 -10.16 24.71
N ILE A 127 -20.26 -10.43 24.00
CA ILE A 127 -19.65 -11.77 23.87
C ILE A 127 -18.29 -11.79 24.54
N GLN A 128 -18.10 -12.70 25.50
CA GLN A 128 -16.79 -13.02 26.05
C GLN A 128 -16.16 -14.16 25.25
N VAL A 129 -14.95 -13.93 24.73
CA VAL A 129 -14.18 -14.92 23.98
C VAL A 129 -12.95 -15.35 24.79
N VAL A 130 -12.85 -16.63 25.13
CA VAL A 130 -11.72 -17.19 25.90
C VAL A 130 -10.88 -18.11 25.01
N GLY A 131 -9.58 -17.80 24.91
CA GLY A 131 -8.62 -18.64 24.19
C GLY A 131 -8.14 -19.82 25.04
N TYR A 132 -8.32 -21.03 24.53
CA TYR A 132 -7.74 -22.26 25.06
C TYR A 132 -6.67 -22.78 24.09
N GLN A 133 -5.90 -23.78 24.53
CA GLN A 133 -4.99 -24.50 23.64
C GLN A 133 -5.75 -25.06 22.43
N TRP A 134 -5.53 -24.43 21.27
CA TRP A 134 -6.08 -24.75 19.94
C TRP A 134 -7.61 -24.77 19.83
N LYS A 135 -8.31 -24.00 20.66
CA LYS A 135 -9.76 -23.80 20.56
C LYS A 135 -10.19 -22.48 21.20
N TRP A 136 -11.38 -22.02 20.86
CA TRP A 136 -11.97 -20.80 21.40
C TRP A 136 -13.30 -21.10 22.07
N GLN A 137 -13.56 -20.54 23.24
CA GLN A 137 -14.86 -20.59 23.89
C GLN A 137 -15.58 -19.25 23.69
N TYR A 138 -16.85 -19.30 23.29
CA TYR A 138 -17.70 -18.13 23.11
C TYR A 138 -18.82 -18.17 24.15
N LYS A 139 -18.92 -17.13 24.96
CA LYS A 139 -19.96 -16.96 25.96
C LYS A 139 -20.73 -15.67 25.71
N TYR A 140 -22.02 -15.80 25.45
CA TYR A 140 -22.93 -14.66 25.39
C TYR A 140 -23.24 -14.28 26.84
N LEU A 141 -23.03 -13.01 27.21
CA LEU A 141 -23.14 -12.60 28.62
C LEU A 141 -24.59 -12.39 29.06
N GLU A 142 -25.46 -12.07 28.11
CA GLU A 142 -26.88 -11.79 28.33
C GLU A 142 -27.78 -12.98 28.00
N ASP A 143 -27.31 -13.89 27.14
CA ASP A 143 -27.99 -15.12 26.76
C ASP A 143 -27.33 -16.32 27.45
N ASP A 144 -28.09 -17.34 27.84
CA ASP A 144 -27.56 -18.60 28.42
C ASP A 144 -26.94 -19.51 27.34
N ILE A 145 -26.03 -18.95 26.53
CA ILE A 145 -25.37 -19.60 25.39
C ILE A 145 -23.86 -19.64 25.64
N ASP A 146 -23.32 -20.86 25.73
CA ASP A 146 -21.89 -21.14 25.93
C ASP A 146 -21.47 -22.37 25.12
N PHE A 147 -20.46 -22.22 24.26
CA PHE A 147 -19.93 -23.33 23.47
C PHE A 147 -18.44 -23.17 23.09
N PHE A 148 -17.82 -24.29 22.73
CA PHE A 148 -16.45 -24.35 22.19
C PHE A 148 -16.46 -24.45 20.66
N SER A 149 -15.60 -23.66 20.02
CA SER A 149 -15.23 -23.77 18.61
C SER A 149 -13.90 -24.51 18.49
N ASN A 150 -13.94 -25.72 17.92
CA ASN A 150 -12.77 -26.56 17.68
C ASN A 150 -12.49 -26.66 16.18
N LEU A 151 -11.23 -26.85 15.82
CA LEU A 151 -10.85 -27.22 14.46
C LEU A 151 -11.41 -28.61 14.13
N THR A 152 -11.92 -28.79 12.92
CA THR A 152 -12.45 -30.08 12.44
C THR A 152 -11.34 -31.05 12.03
N THR A 153 -10.15 -30.55 11.73
CA THR A 153 -8.99 -31.36 11.34
C THR A 153 -8.50 -32.19 12.52
N ASP A 154 -8.32 -33.49 12.29
CA ASP A 154 -7.88 -34.44 13.29
C ASP A 154 -6.37 -34.27 13.57
N TRP A 155 -5.94 -34.59 14.79
CA TRP A 155 -4.60 -34.25 15.29
C TRP A 155 -3.46 -35.00 14.58
N ASP A 156 -3.80 -36.04 13.83
CA ASP A 156 -2.90 -36.84 13.00
C ASP A 156 -2.64 -36.23 11.62
N GLU A 157 -3.40 -35.20 11.21
CA GLU A 157 -3.25 -34.50 9.92
C GLU A 157 -2.58 -33.11 10.03
N ILE A 158 -2.17 -32.68 11.23
CA ILE A 158 -1.46 -31.41 11.52
C ILE A 158 0.01 -31.68 11.84
#